data_AF-A0A6G3USX9-F1
#
_entry.id   AF-A0A6G3USX9-F1
#
_cell.length_a   1.000
_cell.length_b   1.000
_cell.length_c   1.000
_cell.angle_alpha   90.00
_cell.angle_beta   90.00
_cell.angle_gamma   90.00
#
_symmetry.space_group_name_H-M   'P 1'
#
loop_
_entity.id
_entity.type
_entity.pdbx_description
1 polymer ?
#
loop_
_entity_poly.entity_id
_entity_poly.type
_entity_poly.pdbx_seq_one_letter_code
_entity_poly.pdbx_strand_id
1 'polypeptide(L)'
;MSLAQLHYTSAADGDGTGDDGPIAARFTVVDASIPASVLTEAGPLLAYEAPRGTPERLTDAALRALPEALSFSLLSDGSRLLARTVAVRSAKTSAVRFHAHAVHLPGGTRLPGGTLPLTACRSARWASATPDRPQPDPVAALPAASGNEAREREALNDFAVSRGPWLAGV
;
A
#
# COMPACT_ATOMS: atom_id res chain seq x y z
N MET A 1 13.12 -14.72 7.55
CA MET A 1 12.24 -13.91 8.43
C MET A 1 11.08 -13.42 7.60
N SER A 2 9.85 -13.51 8.11
CA SER A 2 8.71 -12.89 7.43
C SER A 2 8.55 -11.45 7.85
N LEU A 3 8.05 -10.62 6.94
CA LEU A 3 7.71 -9.24 7.23
C LEU A 3 6.32 -9.17 7.89
N ALA A 4 6.16 -8.30 8.88
CA ALA A 4 4.89 -8.06 9.58
C ALA A 4 3.91 -7.32 8.66
N GLN A 5 2.64 -7.68 8.70
CA GLN A 5 1.64 -7.23 7.74
C GLN A 5 0.44 -6.59 8.40
N LEU A 6 -0.23 -5.72 7.65
CA LEU A 6 -1.51 -5.17 8.04
C LEU A 6 -2.37 -4.89 6.82
N HIS A 7 -3.67 -4.96 7.02
CA HIS A 7 -4.69 -4.72 6.00
C HIS A 7 -5.62 -3.61 6.47
N TYR A 8 -5.93 -2.70 5.56
CA TYR A 8 -6.81 -1.57 5.79
C TYR A 8 -7.85 -1.49 4.67
N THR A 9 -9.07 -1.08 5.00
CA THR A 9 -10.12 -0.86 4.00
C THR A 9 -10.69 0.54 4.10
N SER A 10 -10.83 1.25 2.97
CA SER A 10 -11.36 2.61 2.94
C SER A 10 -12.85 2.68 3.32
N ALA A 11 -13.33 3.89 3.55
CA ALA A 11 -14.76 4.18 3.59
C ALA A 11 -15.41 3.98 2.23
N ALA A 12 -16.64 3.48 2.27
CA ALA A 12 -17.65 3.77 1.27
C ALA A 12 -18.63 4.80 1.87
N ASP A 13 -19.19 5.67 1.03
CA ASP A 13 -20.29 6.54 1.43
C ASP A 13 -21.44 5.72 2.01
N GLY A 14 -21.98 6.16 3.15
CA GLY A 14 -23.00 5.42 3.91
C GLY A 14 -22.46 4.39 4.92
N ASP A 15 -21.14 4.30 5.13
CA ASP A 15 -20.55 3.44 6.18
C ASP A 15 -20.77 3.96 7.61
N GLY A 16 -21.44 5.11 7.81
CA GLY A 16 -21.90 5.58 9.11
C GLY A 16 -20.78 5.85 10.11
N THR A 17 -19.94 6.85 9.84
CA THR A 17 -19.17 7.52 10.89
C THR A 17 -19.84 8.86 11.10
N GLY A 18 -20.61 8.99 12.19
CA GLY A 18 -21.24 10.25 12.56
C GLY A 18 -20.22 11.38 12.65
N ASP A 19 -20.68 12.60 12.33
CA ASP A 19 -19.99 13.85 12.67
C ASP A 19 -19.50 13.78 14.13
N ASP A 20 -18.27 14.19 14.38
CA ASP A 20 -17.61 14.33 15.69
C ASP A 20 -17.01 13.08 16.39
N GLY A 21 -16.29 12.21 15.65
CA GLY A 21 -15.41 11.22 16.28
C GLY A 21 -14.12 10.95 15.50
N PRO A 22 -12.99 10.62 16.17
CA PRO A 22 -11.78 10.19 15.47
C PRO A 22 -12.09 8.99 14.56
N ILE A 23 -11.63 9.06 13.31
CA ILE A 23 -11.84 8.03 12.29
C ILE A 23 -11.45 6.67 12.89
N ALA A 24 -12.43 5.81 13.17
CA ALA A 24 -12.16 4.48 13.71
C ALA A 24 -11.21 3.75 12.76
N ALA A 25 -10.07 3.31 13.27
CA ALA A 25 -9.02 2.69 12.45
C ALA A 25 -9.59 1.44 11.74
N ARG A 26 -9.65 1.48 10.41
CA ARG A 26 -10.29 0.45 9.56
C ARG A 26 -9.37 -0.72 9.24
N PHE A 27 -8.51 -1.07 10.19
CA PHE A 27 -7.63 -2.22 10.06
C PHE A 27 -8.47 -3.49 10.16
N THR A 28 -8.40 -4.33 9.13
CA THR A 28 -9.17 -5.59 9.08
C THR A 28 -8.36 -6.76 9.62
N VAL A 29 -7.05 -6.76 9.36
CA VAL A 29 -6.12 -7.75 9.89
C VAL A 29 -4.79 -7.06 10.18
N VAL A 30 -4.20 -7.32 11.35
CA VAL A 30 -2.93 -6.73 11.78
C VAL A 30 -2.09 -7.80 12.45
N ASP A 31 -0.82 -7.89 12.06
CA ASP A 31 0.15 -8.73 12.74
C ASP A 31 0.44 -8.18 14.15
N ALA A 32 0.37 -9.04 15.18
CA ALA A 32 0.49 -8.62 16.58
C ALA A 32 1.86 -8.00 16.92
N SER A 33 2.86 -8.20 16.07
CA SER A 33 4.19 -7.60 16.19
C SER A 33 4.23 -6.11 15.85
N ILE A 34 3.17 -5.55 15.26
CA ILE A 34 3.13 -4.14 14.82
C ILE A 34 2.71 -3.25 16.01
N PRO A 35 3.53 -2.26 16.41
CA PRO A 35 3.21 -1.37 17.51
C PRO A 35 1.95 -0.51 17.23
N ALA A 36 1.16 -0.23 18.28
CA ALA A 36 -0.03 0.62 18.16
C ALA A 36 0.29 2.04 17.63
N SER A 37 1.45 2.59 17.98
CA SER A 37 1.92 3.88 17.45
C SER A 37 2.10 3.87 15.93
N VAL A 38 2.60 2.76 15.38
CA VAL A 38 2.72 2.54 13.94
C VAL A 38 1.34 2.49 13.29
N LEU A 39 0.35 1.85 13.93
CA LEU A 39 -1.03 1.80 13.42
C LEU A 39 -1.67 3.19 13.40
N THR A 40 -1.43 4.01 14.42
CA THR A 40 -1.92 5.41 14.46
C THR A 40 -1.38 6.23 13.29
N GLU A 41 -0.09 6.10 12.98
CA GLU A 41 0.53 6.83 11.86
C GLU A 41 0.16 6.22 10.49
N ALA A 42 0.00 4.90 10.41
CA ALA A 42 -0.32 4.19 9.18
C ALA A 42 -1.75 4.46 8.67
N GLY A 43 -2.72 4.65 9.58
CA GLY A 43 -4.14 4.81 9.21
C GLY A 43 -4.38 5.90 8.16
N PRO A 44 -3.97 7.16 8.42
CA PRO A 44 -4.09 8.25 7.44
C PRO A 44 -3.34 8.00 6.13
N LEU A 45 -2.19 7.33 6.18
CA LEU A 45 -1.37 7.03 4.98
C LEU A 45 -2.02 5.99 4.06
N LEU A 46 -2.93 5.17 4.59
CA LEU A 46 -3.61 4.09 3.86
C LEU A 46 -5.05 4.42 3.47
N ALA A 47 -5.54 5.59 3.90
CA ALA A 47 -6.89 6.08 3.62
C ALA A 47 -7.03 6.60 2.18
N TYR A 48 -6.82 5.72 1.19
CA TYR A 48 -7.01 6.07 -0.22
C TYR A 48 -8.50 6.21 -0.56
N GLU A 49 -8.82 7.29 -1.27
CA GLU A 49 -10.17 7.60 -1.75
C GLU A 49 -10.23 7.51 -3.27
N ALA A 50 -11.42 7.21 -3.80
CA ALA A 50 -11.63 7.19 -5.24
C ALA A 50 -11.35 8.58 -5.85
N PRO A 51 -10.82 8.66 -7.07
CA PRO A 51 -10.80 9.91 -7.81
C PRO A 51 -12.18 10.56 -7.84
N ARG A 52 -12.25 11.89 -7.70
CA ARG A 52 -13.52 12.62 -7.73
C ARG A 52 -14.32 12.28 -8.99
N GLY A 53 -15.62 12.03 -8.81
CA GLY A 53 -16.52 11.64 -9.90
C GLY A 53 -16.48 10.15 -10.25
N THR A 54 -15.72 9.32 -9.51
CA THR A 54 -15.83 7.86 -9.64
C THR A 54 -17.25 7.41 -9.25
N PRO A 55 -17.99 6.72 -10.13
CA PRO A 55 -19.30 6.19 -9.79
C PRO A 55 -19.21 5.20 -8.62
N GLU A 56 -20.18 5.28 -7.70
CA GLU A 56 -20.25 4.35 -6.56
C GLU A 56 -20.37 2.89 -7.00
N ARG A 57 -21.02 2.63 -8.15
CA ARG A 57 -21.19 1.29 -8.71
C ARG A 57 -20.52 1.19 -10.06
N LEU A 58 -19.50 0.35 -10.13
CA LEU A 58 -18.79 0.02 -11.36
C LEU A 58 -19.06 -1.42 -11.79
N THR A 59 -18.90 -1.71 -13.08
CA THR A 59 -18.73 -3.09 -13.57
C THR A 59 -17.37 -3.63 -13.09
N ASP A 60 -17.17 -4.94 -13.09
CA ASP A 60 -15.90 -5.51 -12.64
C ASP A 60 -14.71 -5.12 -13.53
N ALA A 61 -14.97 -4.92 -14.83
CA ALA A 61 -13.95 -4.43 -15.75
C ALA A 61 -13.55 -2.98 -15.43
N ALA A 62 -14.52 -2.11 -15.15
CA ALA A 62 -14.26 -0.72 -14.77
C ALA A 62 -13.60 -0.62 -13.38
N LEU A 63 -13.98 -1.48 -12.43
CA LEU A 63 -13.35 -1.56 -11.12
C LEU A 63 -11.86 -1.92 -11.23
N ARG A 64 -11.52 -2.92 -12.06
CA ARG A 64 -10.12 -3.32 -12.32
C ARG A 64 -9.32 -2.27 -13.10
N ALA A 65 -9.99 -1.36 -13.78
CA ALA A 65 -9.34 -0.28 -14.53
C ALA A 65 -9.06 0.96 -13.65
N LEU A 66 -9.55 1.00 -12.41
CA LEU A 66 -9.21 2.08 -11.49
C LEU A 66 -7.72 2.05 -11.12
N PRO A 67 -7.10 3.22 -10.85
CA PRO A 67 -5.70 3.28 -10.45
C PRO A 67 -5.41 2.47 -9.18
N GLU A 68 -4.23 1.86 -9.15
CA GLU A 68 -3.62 1.34 -7.92
C GLU A 68 -2.73 2.40 -7.29
N ALA A 69 -2.71 2.49 -5.96
CA ALA A 69 -1.78 3.34 -5.25
C ALA A 69 -0.67 2.49 -4.62
N LEU A 70 0.59 2.85 -4.90
CA LEU A 70 1.77 2.23 -4.31
C LEU A 70 2.46 3.27 -3.43
N SER A 71 2.80 2.92 -2.20
CA SER A 71 3.46 3.86 -1.27
C SER A 71 4.60 3.21 -0.51
N PHE A 72 5.60 4.04 -0.20
CA PHE A 72 6.69 3.71 0.71
C PHE A 72 6.92 4.91 1.63
N SER A 73 6.53 4.78 2.89
CA SER A 73 6.53 5.87 3.87
C SER A 73 7.58 5.61 4.95
N LEU A 74 8.33 6.65 5.30
CA LEU A 74 9.14 6.69 6.52
C LEU A 74 8.26 7.14 7.67
N LEU A 75 8.26 6.37 8.77
CA LEU A 75 7.47 6.66 9.96
C LEU A 75 8.31 7.41 11.01
N SER A 76 7.64 8.00 11.98
CA SER A 76 8.24 8.84 13.01
C SER A 76 9.22 8.09 13.93
N ASP A 77 9.03 6.77 14.09
CA ASP A 77 9.93 5.88 14.84
C ASP A 77 11.14 5.39 14.01
N GLY A 78 11.30 5.89 12.78
CA GLY A 78 12.36 5.49 11.84
C GLY A 78 12.10 4.16 11.13
N SER A 79 10.98 3.49 11.40
CA SER A 79 10.51 2.34 10.63
C SER A 79 9.92 2.78 9.29
N ARG A 80 9.59 1.82 8.42
CA ARG A 80 8.98 2.10 7.12
C ARG A 80 7.71 1.29 6.92
N LEU A 81 6.81 1.84 6.13
CA LEU A 81 5.59 1.18 5.68
C LEU A 81 5.62 1.08 4.16
N LEU A 82 5.54 -0.14 3.64
CA LEU A 82 5.39 -0.41 2.21
C LEU A 82 3.96 -0.87 1.95
N ALA A 83 3.22 -0.22 1.05
CA ALA A 83 1.82 -0.56 0.83
C ALA A 83 1.42 -0.55 -0.65
N ARG A 84 0.45 -1.42 -0.95
CA ARG A 84 -0.30 -1.44 -2.21
C ARG A 84 -1.79 -1.34 -1.89
N THR A 85 -2.46 -0.41 -2.58
CA THR A 85 -3.89 -0.18 -2.45
C THR A 85 -4.58 -0.38 -3.79
N VAL A 86 -5.66 -1.15 -3.78
CA VAL A 86 -6.44 -1.51 -4.97
C VAL A 86 -7.92 -1.27 -4.76
N ALA A 87 -8.63 -0.99 -5.85
CA ALA A 87 -10.08 -0.93 -5.83
C ALA A 87 -10.67 -2.32 -5.62
N VAL A 88 -11.65 -2.41 -4.72
CA VAL A 88 -12.41 -3.61 -4.39
C VAL A 88 -13.89 -3.29 -4.34
N ARG A 89 -14.72 -4.34 -4.43
CA ARG A 89 -16.15 -4.23 -4.22
C ARG A 89 -16.49 -4.47 -2.77
N SER A 90 -17.24 -3.57 -2.15
CA SER A 90 -17.83 -3.82 -0.83
C SER A 90 -18.78 -5.01 -0.88
N ALA A 91 -18.55 -6.03 -0.07
CA ALA A 91 -19.44 -7.19 0.02
C ALA A 91 -20.85 -6.82 0.52
N LYS A 92 -20.97 -5.75 1.32
CA LYS A 92 -22.24 -5.32 1.92
C LYS A 92 -23.08 -4.45 0.99
N THR A 93 -22.45 -3.49 0.31
CA THR A 93 -23.15 -2.42 -0.43
C THR A 93 -22.94 -2.50 -1.95
N SER A 94 -22.02 -3.34 -2.41
CA SER A 94 -21.54 -3.39 -3.79
C SER A 94 -20.90 -2.10 -4.31
N ALA A 95 -20.71 -1.10 -3.44
CA ALA A 95 -20.03 0.14 -3.74
C ALA A 95 -18.53 -0.07 -3.92
N VAL A 96 -17.90 0.83 -4.68
CA VAL A 96 -16.43 0.92 -4.80
C VAL A 96 -15.84 1.24 -3.43
N ARG A 97 -14.81 0.49 -3.05
CA ARG A 97 -13.99 0.70 -1.87
C ARG A 97 -12.53 0.43 -2.25
N PHE A 98 -11.60 0.78 -1.38
CA PHE A 98 -10.20 0.42 -1.54
C PHE A 98 -9.72 -0.51 -0.43
N HIS A 99 -8.90 -1.47 -0.82
CA HIS A 99 -8.19 -2.36 0.08
C HIS A 99 -6.70 -2.04 -0.01
N ALA A 100 -6.11 -1.70 1.12
CA ALA A 100 -4.67 -1.57 1.27
C ALA A 100 -4.13 -2.81 1.98
N HIS A 101 -3.11 -3.43 1.39
CA HIS A 101 -2.25 -4.40 2.04
C HIS A 101 -0.90 -3.73 2.23
N ALA A 102 -0.40 -3.72 3.46
CA ALA A 102 0.84 -3.07 3.84
C ALA A 102 1.74 -3.98 4.66
N VAL A 103 3.03 -3.70 4.58
CA VAL A 103 4.11 -4.41 5.25
C VAL A 103 4.92 -3.42 6.07
N HIS A 104 5.11 -3.73 7.35
CA HIS A 104 5.93 -2.95 8.28
C HIS A 104 7.38 -3.45 8.27
N LEU A 105 8.31 -2.49 8.22
CA LEU A 105 9.75 -2.72 8.21
C LEU A 105 10.35 -1.97 9.40
N PRO A 106 10.80 -2.66 10.46
CA PRO A 106 11.47 -2.01 11.59
C PRO A 106 12.68 -1.18 11.14
N GLY A 107 13.00 -0.13 11.89
CA GLY A 107 14.12 0.76 11.60
C GLY A 107 15.42 -0.01 11.32
N GLY A 108 16.16 0.40 10.28
CA GLY A 108 17.38 -0.28 9.85
C GLY A 108 17.19 -1.58 9.05
N THR A 109 15.97 -2.12 8.98
CA THR A 109 15.68 -3.33 8.20
C THR A 109 15.64 -3.03 6.70
N ARG A 110 16.27 -3.89 5.90
CA ARG A 110 16.19 -3.88 4.43
C ARG A 110 15.13 -4.87 3.97
N LEU A 111 14.57 -4.62 2.79
CA LEU A 111 13.71 -5.60 2.13
C LEU A 111 14.51 -6.89 1.84
N PRO A 112 13.85 -8.07 1.88
CA PRO A 112 14.46 -9.35 1.52
C PRO A 112 15.15 -9.27 0.16
N GLY A 113 16.34 -9.87 0.03
CA GLY A 113 17.10 -9.88 -1.22
C GLY A 113 17.65 -8.53 -1.68
N GLY A 114 17.51 -7.47 -0.88
CA GLY A 114 17.94 -6.11 -1.28
C GLY A 114 17.03 -5.46 -2.32
N THR A 115 15.85 -6.02 -2.56
CA THR A 115 14.85 -5.53 -3.52
C THR A 115 14.47 -4.08 -3.23
N LEU A 116 14.27 -3.30 -4.30
CA LEU A 116 13.81 -1.92 -4.18
C LEU A 116 12.33 -1.86 -3.75
N PRO A 117 11.92 -0.87 -2.92
CA PRO A 117 10.54 -0.73 -2.46
C PRO A 117 9.49 -0.75 -3.58
N LEU A 118 9.73 -0.01 -4.67
CA LEU A 118 8.80 0.04 -5.81
C LEU A 118 8.67 -1.31 -6.53
N THR A 119 9.76 -2.06 -6.65
CA THR A 119 9.73 -3.40 -7.23
C THR A 119 8.94 -4.36 -6.34
N ALA A 120 9.16 -4.29 -5.03
CA ALA A 120 8.41 -5.06 -4.06
C ALA A 120 6.90 -4.78 -4.15
N CYS A 121 6.49 -3.51 -4.23
CA CYS A 121 5.09 -3.11 -4.39
C CYS A 121 4.36 -3.69 -5.60
N ARG A 122 5.09 -4.03 -6.68
CA ARG A 122 4.51 -4.61 -7.91
C ARG A 122 4.41 -6.13 -7.90
N SER A 123 4.79 -6.78 -6.79
CA SER A 123 4.74 -8.23 -6.67
C SER A 123 3.33 -8.80 -6.80
N ALA A 124 3.19 -9.96 -7.44
CA ALA A 124 1.94 -10.73 -7.42
C ALA A 124 1.57 -11.28 -6.03
N ARG A 125 2.44 -11.14 -5.02
CA ARG A 125 2.20 -11.60 -3.64
C ARG A 125 1.31 -10.66 -2.82
N TRP A 126 1.04 -9.44 -3.30
CA TRP A 126 0.13 -8.54 -2.59
C TRP A 126 -1.31 -9.01 -2.70
N ALA A 127 -1.95 -9.25 -1.56
CA ALA A 127 -3.39 -9.41 -1.49
C ALA A 127 -4.11 -8.24 -2.18
N SER A 128 -5.10 -8.56 -3.00
CA SER A 128 -5.96 -7.61 -3.70
C SER A 128 -7.36 -7.51 -3.09
N ALA A 129 -7.58 -8.18 -1.96
CA ALA A 129 -8.84 -8.20 -1.22
C ALA A 129 -8.56 -8.42 0.28
N THR A 130 -9.53 -8.04 1.10
CA THR A 130 -9.51 -8.34 2.53
C THR A 130 -9.40 -9.85 2.75
N PRO A 131 -8.43 -10.34 3.54
CA PRO A 131 -8.32 -11.77 3.83
C PRO A 131 -9.57 -12.29 4.58
N ASP A 132 -10.07 -13.46 4.17
CA ASP A 132 -11.18 -14.14 4.86
C ASP A 132 -10.77 -14.78 6.20
N ARG A 133 -9.46 -14.88 6.45
CA ARG A 133 -8.88 -15.49 7.65
C ARG A 133 -8.17 -14.45 8.53
N PRO A 134 -8.17 -14.64 9.86
CA PRO A 134 -7.65 -13.67 10.81
C PRO A 134 -6.13 -13.45 10.75
N GLN A 135 -5.36 -14.32 10.07
CA GLN A 135 -3.96 -14.04 9.79
C GLN A 135 -3.60 -14.48 8.36
N PRO A 136 -3.27 -13.53 7.45
CA PRO A 136 -2.78 -13.85 6.12
C PRO A 136 -1.45 -14.60 6.21
N ASP A 137 -1.15 -15.42 5.19
CA ASP A 137 0.16 -16.05 5.12
C ASP A 137 1.22 -14.96 5.09
N PRO A 138 2.21 -15.03 5.98
CA PRO A 138 3.25 -14.04 6.03
C PRO A 138 3.98 -13.96 4.68
N VAL A 139 4.30 -12.74 4.20
CA VAL A 139 5.14 -12.55 3.01
C VAL A 139 6.56 -12.98 3.39
N ALA A 140 6.79 -14.29 3.22
CA ALA A 140 8.04 -14.95 3.54
C ALA A 140 9.19 -14.49 2.63
N ALA A 141 8.84 -14.08 1.40
CA ALA A 141 9.73 -13.44 0.46
C ALA A 141 8.92 -12.62 -0.55
N LEU A 142 9.38 -11.40 -0.83
CA LEU A 142 9.02 -10.70 -2.06
C LEU A 142 9.85 -11.37 -3.17
N PRO A 143 9.25 -11.79 -4.29
CA PRO A 143 10.01 -12.38 -5.39
C PRO A 143 11.10 -11.39 -5.81
N ALA A 144 12.31 -11.91 -6.06
CA ALA A 144 13.37 -11.13 -6.67
C ALA A 144 12.80 -10.47 -7.93
N ALA A 145 13.17 -9.21 -8.17
CA ALA A 145 12.79 -8.58 -9.42
C ALA A 145 13.16 -9.50 -10.58
N SER A 146 12.28 -9.60 -11.58
CA SER A 146 12.72 -10.00 -12.91
C SER A 146 14.00 -9.23 -13.20
N GLY A 147 15.10 -9.91 -13.56
CA GLY A 147 16.51 -9.43 -13.53
C GLY A 147 16.86 -8.13 -14.28
N ASN A 148 15.87 -7.32 -14.62
CA ASN A 148 15.93 -5.97 -15.14
C ASN A 148 16.26 -4.91 -14.07
N GLU A 149 16.33 -5.25 -12.78
CA GLU A 149 16.64 -4.29 -11.70
C GLU A 149 17.94 -3.49 -11.97
N ALA A 150 18.99 -4.16 -12.46
CA ALA A 150 20.24 -3.51 -12.82
C ALA A 150 20.04 -2.52 -13.98
N ARG A 151 19.25 -2.91 -14.98
CA ARG A 151 18.91 -2.08 -16.15
C ARG A 151 17.99 -0.92 -15.80
N GLU A 152 17.03 -1.11 -14.90
CA GLU A 152 16.14 -0.06 -14.40
C GLU A 152 16.91 0.97 -13.57
N ARG A 153 17.86 0.51 -12.74
CA ARG A 153 18.75 1.40 -11.99
C ARG A 153 19.66 2.21 -12.91
N GLU A 154 20.22 1.59 -13.93
CA GLU A 154 21.03 2.27 -14.96
C GLU A 154 20.18 3.30 -15.70
N ALA A 155 18.97 2.94 -16.15
CA ALA A 155 18.05 3.86 -16.81
C ALA A 155 17.60 5.02 -15.90
N LEU A 156 17.38 4.78 -14.61
CA LEU A 156 17.03 5.83 -13.65
C LEU A 156 18.22 6.78 -13.38
N ASN A 157 19.43 6.23 -13.33
CA ASN A 157 20.66 7.01 -13.21
C ASN A 157 20.88 7.88 -14.46
N ASP A 158 20.74 7.31 -15.66
CA ASP A 158 20.83 8.03 -16.92
C ASP A 158 19.77 9.13 -17.02
N PHE A 159 18.54 8.83 -16.60
CA PHE A 159 17.47 9.81 -16.51
C PHE A 159 17.86 10.96 -15.56
N ALA A 160 18.34 10.66 -14.35
CA ALA A 160 18.76 11.66 -13.38
C ALA A 160 19.92 12.53 -13.92
N VAL A 161 20.92 11.92 -14.57
CA VAL A 161 22.03 12.63 -15.23
C VAL A 161 21.51 13.54 -16.35
N SER A 162 20.59 13.05 -17.19
CA SER A 162 20.00 13.85 -18.28
C SER A 162 19.21 15.07 -17.80
N ARG A 163 18.66 14.99 -16.58
CA ARG A 163 17.94 16.09 -15.92
C ARG A 163 18.83 16.97 -15.05
N GLY A 164 20.09 16.60 -14.84
CA GLY A 164 21.07 17.37 -14.06
C GLY A 164 21.13 18.87 -14.45
N PRO A 165 21.17 19.23 -15.75
CA PRO A 165 21.16 20.64 -16.16
C PRO A 165 19.88 21.41 -15.79
N TRP A 166 18.75 20.71 -15.64
CA TRP A 166 17.46 21.31 -15.23
C TRP A 166 17.33 21.43 -13.71
N LEU A 167 18.06 20.59 -12.96
CA LEU A 167 18.09 20.60 -11.49
C LEU A 167 19.16 21.53 -10.93
N ALA A 168 20.21 21.81 -11.71
CA ALA A 168 21.28 22.76 -11.39
C ALA A 168 20.95 24.21 -11.80
N GLY A 169 19.78 24.44 -12.40
CA GLY A 169 19.27 25.77 -12.74
C GLY A 169 18.45 26.38 -11.61
N VAL A 170 19.12 26.73 -10.51
CA VAL A 170 18.70 27.78 -9.55
C VAL A 170 19.93 28.62 -9.21
#